data_AF-A0AAN8BI49-F1
#
_entry.id   AF-A0AAN8BI49-F1
#
_cell.length_a   1.000
_cell.length_b   1.000
_cell.length_c   1.000
_cell.angle_alpha   90.00
_cell.angle_beta   90.00
_cell.angle_gamma   90.00
#
_symmetry.space_group_name_H-M   'P 1'
#
loop_
_entity.id
_entity.type
_entity.pdbx_description
1 polymer ?
#
loop_
_entity_poly.entity_id
_entity_poly.type
_entity_poly.pdbx_seq_one_letter_code
_entity_poly.pdbx_strand_id
1 'polypeptide(L)'
;MTTQHMQQVQPLNPNQARAQFLGLVSAFPMFGSSFFYIQSCSSASISAPCILAVNLNGLHFLNKDTHEAMVRFPLKEVQSTRTQRPTSGSSYPYVEIMIGDLLNQRITQLQLEQGLELCRVIAMHMENMLSVREKRLTLPPSEITLL
;
A
#
# COMPACT_ATOMS: atom_id res chain seq x y z
N MET A 1 -14.56 21.55 -22.38
CA MET A 1 -14.60 20.87 -21.07
C MET A 1 -13.55 21.42 -20.11
N THR A 2 -12.27 21.52 -20.50
CA THR A 2 -11.19 22.06 -19.62
C THR A 2 -11.42 23.52 -19.16
N THR A 3 -12.00 24.36 -20.02
CA THR A 3 -12.26 25.78 -19.74
C THR A 3 -13.36 26.04 -18.70
N GLN A 4 -14.33 25.11 -18.55
CA GLN A 4 -15.42 25.27 -17.57
C GLN A 4 -14.93 25.02 -16.14
N HIS A 5 -14.07 24.01 -15.93
CA HIS A 5 -13.48 23.76 -14.62
C HIS A 5 -12.51 24.87 -14.18
N MET A 6 -11.82 25.54 -15.12
CA MET A 6 -10.97 26.68 -14.78
C MET A 6 -11.75 27.81 -14.11
N GLN A 7 -13.00 28.09 -14.53
CA GLN A 7 -13.80 29.15 -13.91
C GLN A 7 -14.16 28.85 -12.44
N GLN A 8 -14.27 27.58 -12.07
CA GLN A 8 -14.53 27.16 -10.68
C GLN A 8 -13.27 27.23 -9.80
N VAL A 9 -12.07 27.19 -10.40
CA VAL A 9 -10.78 27.21 -9.70
C VAL A 9 -10.19 28.63 -9.63
N GLN A 10 -10.53 29.51 -10.58
CA GLN A 10 -10.11 30.92 -10.63
C GLN A 10 -10.21 31.71 -9.30
N PRO A 11 -11.26 31.55 -8.46
CA PRO A 11 -11.34 32.31 -7.22
C PRO A 11 -10.51 31.75 -6.06
N LEU A 12 -9.90 30.57 -6.22
CA LEU A 12 -9.17 29.90 -5.13
C LEU A 12 -7.74 30.43 -5.02
N ASN A 13 -7.30 30.69 -3.78
CA ASN A 13 -5.88 30.87 -3.53
C ASN A 13 -5.13 29.52 -3.65
N PRO A 14 -3.78 29.52 -3.77
CA PRO A 14 -3.01 28.29 -3.95
C PRO A 14 -3.23 27.22 -2.87
N ASN A 15 -3.42 27.63 -1.61
CA ASN A 15 -3.65 26.68 -0.51
C ASN A 15 -5.05 26.06 -0.58
N GLN A 16 -6.06 26.85 -0.92
CA GLN A 16 -7.42 26.37 -1.14
C GLN A 16 -7.50 25.41 -2.33
N ALA A 17 -6.82 25.72 -3.43
CA ALA A 17 -6.76 24.84 -4.59
C ALA A 17 -6.09 23.49 -4.25
N ARG A 18 -4.99 23.51 -3.49
CA ARG A 18 -4.33 22.28 -3.00
C ARG A 18 -5.25 21.47 -2.08
N ALA A 19 -5.92 22.12 -1.14
CA ALA A 19 -6.84 21.45 -0.22
C ALA A 19 -8.03 20.82 -0.95
N GLN A 20 -8.64 21.54 -1.90
CA GLN A 20 -9.73 20.98 -2.72
C GLN A 20 -9.26 19.82 -3.59
N PHE A 21 -8.09 19.95 -4.22
CA PHE A 21 -7.51 18.86 -5.02
C PHE A 21 -7.32 17.61 -4.16
N LEU A 22 -6.67 17.74 -2.99
CA LEU A 22 -6.50 16.63 -2.04
C LEU A 22 -7.84 16.07 -1.57
N GLY A 23 -8.85 16.91 -1.34
CA GLY A 23 -10.20 16.48 -0.99
C GLY A 23 -10.81 15.57 -2.07
N LEU A 24 -10.62 15.92 -3.34
CA LEU A 24 -11.12 15.12 -4.47
C LEU A 24 -10.35 13.81 -4.63
N VAL A 25 -9.01 13.86 -4.67
CA VAL A 25 -8.20 12.67 -4.94
C VAL A 25 -8.15 11.71 -3.75
N SER A 26 -8.37 12.19 -2.51
CA SER A 26 -8.36 11.34 -1.31
C SER A 26 -9.48 10.29 -1.28
N ALA A 27 -10.55 10.49 -2.06
CA ALA A 27 -11.62 9.51 -2.22
C ALA A 27 -11.20 8.31 -3.10
N PHE A 28 -10.09 8.39 -3.83
CA PHE A 28 -9.66 7.30 -4.69
C PHE A 28 -9.08 6.14 -3.87
N PRO A 29 -9.44 4.88 -4.17
CA PRO A 29 -8.98 3.73 -3.39
C PRO A 29 -7.46 3.60 -3.28
N MET A 30 -6.73 4.04 -4.31
CA MET A 30 -5.27 3.98 -4.40
C MET A 30 -4.58 5.29 -3.99
N PHE A 31 -5.32 6.25 -3.42
CA PHE A 31 -4.72 7.48 -2.90
C PHE A 31 -3.73 7.17 -1.78
N GLY A 32 -2.56 7.82 -1.84
CA GLY A 32 -1.49 7.58 -0.86
C GLY A 32 -0.82 6.21 -0.99
N SER A 33 -1.06 5.45 -2.06
CA SER A 33 -0.34 4.21 -2.33
C SER A 33 1.06 4.47 -2.87
N SER A 34 2.00 3.61 -2.49
CA SER A 34 3.26 3.42 -3.21
C SER A 34 3.09 2.30 -4.22
N PHE A 35 3.54 2.49 -5.47
CA PHE A 35 3.34 1.54 -6.55
C PHE A 35 4.65 0.89 -6.98
N PHE A 36 4.63 -0.43 -7.15
CA PHE A 36 5.77 -1.23 -7.57
C PHE A 36 5.40 -2.07 -8.79
N TYR A 37 6.26 -2.08 -9.79
CA TYR A 37 6.07 -2.96 -10.94
C TYR A 37 6.60 -4.36 -10.62
N ILE A 38 5.74 -5.36 -10.75
CA ILE A 38 6.05 -6.77 -10.47
C ILE A 38 6.23 -7.50 -11.80
N GLN A 39 7.43 -8.01 -12.04
CA GLN A 39 7.80 -8.73 -13.27
C GLN A 39 7.20 -10.14 -13.29
N SER A 40 7.32 -10.87 -12.17
CA SER A 40 6.79 -12.22 -12.00
C SER A 40 6.36 -12.46 -10.56
N CYS A 41 5.45 -13.42 -10.38
CA CYS A 41 4.89 -13.81 -9.08
C CYS A 41 4.75 -15.33 -9.02
N SER A 42 5.10 -15.94 -7.89
CA SER A 42 4.95 -17.40 -7.70
C SER A 42 3.52 -17.85 -7.41
N SER A 43 2.61 -16.93 -7.05
CA SER A 43 1.22 -17.27 -6.76
C SER A 43 0.39 -17.36 -8.04
N ALA A 44 -0.24 -18.51 -8.28
CA ALA A 44 -1.15 -18.72 -9.40
C ALA A 44 -2.39 -17.80 -9.36
N SER A 45 -2.72 -17.22 -8.20
CA SER A 45 -3.83 -16.27 -8.07
C SER A 45 -3.50 -14.88 -8.60
N ILE A 46 -2.22 -14.56 -8.82
CA ILE A 46 -1.76 -13.24 -9.23
C ILE A 46 -1.24 -13.32 -10.66
N SER A 47 -1.94 -12.68 -11.59
CA SER A 47 -1.50 -12.58 -12.99
C SER A 47 -0.41 -11.51 -13.13
N ALA A 48 0.85 -11.92 -13.16
CA ALA A 48 2.00 -11.06 -13.47
C ALA A 48 2.32 -11.06 -14.98
N PRO A 49 2.93 -9.99 -15.54
CA PRO A 49 3.36 -8.77 -14.86
C PRO A 49 2.18 -7.87 -14.45
N CYS A 50 2.34 -7.18 -13.31
CA CYS A 50 1.28 -6.37 -12.71
C CYS A 50 1.84 -5.21 -11.87
N ILE A 51 0.96 -4.34 -11.38
CA ILE A 51 1.33 -3.25 -10.48
C ILE A 51 0.89 -3.62 -9.06
N LEU A 52 1.81 -3.61 -8.10
CA LEU A 52 1.49 -3.74 -6.68
C LEU A 52 1.36 -2.34 -6.06
N ALA A 53 0.18 -2.01 -5.57
CA ALA A 53 -0.05 -0.82 -4.74
C ALA A 53 -0.02 -1.21 -3.26
N VAL A 54 0.82 -0.51 -2.47
CA VAL A 54 0.97 -0.69 -1.03
C VAL A 54 0.48 0.56 -0.31
N ASN A 55 -0.47 0.39 0.60
CA ASN A 55 -0.98 1.46 1.47
C ASN A 55 -1.48 0.90 2.82
N LEU A 56 -2.13 1.75 3.62
CA LEU A 56 -2.68 1.37 4.93
C LEU A 56 -3.79 0.30 4.87
N ASN A 57 -4.48 0.16 3.74
CA ASN A 57 -5.51 -0.86 3.54
C ASN A 57 -4.89 -2.24 3.23
N GLY A 58 -3.71 -2.27 2.60
CA GLY A 58 -3.00 -3.51 2.33
C GLY A 58 -2.16 -3.52 1.06
N LEU A 59 -1.96 -4.73 0.55
CA LEU A 59 -1.30 -5.03 -0.72
C LEU A 59 -2.37 -5.26 -1.79
N HIS A 60 -2.38 -4.43 -2.83
CA HIS A 60 -3.33 -4.51 -3.92
C HIS A 60 -2.60 -4.78 -5.23
N PHE A 61 -2.78 -5.97 -5.79
CA PHE A 61 -2.25 -6.34 -7.10
C PHE A 61 -3.23 -5.88 -8.18
N LEU A 62 -2.80 -4.92 -9.00
CA LEU A 62 -3.58 -4.27 -10.03
C LEU A 62 -3.19 -4.80 -11.41
N ASN A 63 -4.17 -4.96 -12.29
CA ASN A 63 -3.91 -5.23 -13.69
C ASN A 63 -3.09 -4.05 -14.29
N LYS A 64 -2.05 -4.36 -15.07
CA LYS A 64 -1.13 -3.35 -15.59
C LYS A 64 -1.77 -2.36 -16.59
N ASP A 65 -2.84 -2.76 -17.27
CA ASP A 65 -3.47 -1.96 -18.33
C ASP A 65 -4.76 -1.30 -17.84
N THR A 66 -5.60 -2.04 -17.08
CA THR A 66 -6.87 -1.49 -16.58
C THR A 66 -6.74 -0.81 -15.21
N HIS A 67 -5.65 -1.05 -14.50
CA HIS A 67 -5.42 -0.60 -13.11
C HIS A 67 -6.48 -1.08 -12.11
N GLU A 68 -7.32 -2.05 -12.49
CA GLU A 68 -8.29 -2.66 -11.59
C GLU A 68 -7.60 -3.66 -10.65
N ALA A 69 -8.01 -3.65 -9.38
CA ALA A 69 -7.45 -4.55 -8.38
C ALA A 69 -7.96 -5.99 -8.56
N MET A 70 -7.02 -6.88 -8.92
CA MET A 70 -7.25 -8.31 -9.15
C MET A 70 -7.24 -9.09 -7.83
N VAL A 71 -6.23 -8.83 -6.98
CA VAL A 71 -6.05 -9.51 -5.70
C VAL A 71 -5.73 -8.49 -4.62
N ARG A 72 -6.27 -8.68 -3.42
CA ARG A 72 -6.06 -7.80 -2.27
C ARG A 72 -5.71 -8.63 -1.04
N PHE A 73 -4.71 -8.18 -0.30
CA PHE A 73 -4.32 -8.74 0.98
C PHE A 73 -4.33 -7.64 2.02
N PRO A 74 -5.18 -7.73 3.06
CA PRO A 74 -5.14 -6.80 4.17
C PRO A 74 -3.73 -6.73 4.78
N LEU A 75 -3.30 -5.53 5.14
CA LEU A 75 -1.96 -5.33 5.71
C LEU A 75 -1.71 -6.19 6.96
N LYS A 76 -2.77 -6.49 7.74
CA LYS A 76 -2.72 -7.34 8.94
C LYS A 76 -2.39 -8.81 8.68
N GLU A 77 -2.51 -9.27 7.43
CA GLU A 77 -2.19 -10.64 7.05
C GLU A 77 -0.72 -10.76 6.63
N VAL A 78 0.00 -9.67 6.43
CA VAL A 78 1.43 -9.70 6.12
C VAL A 78 2.18 -10.06 7.41
N GLN A 79 2.89 -11.19 7.40
CA GLN A 79 3.66 -11.69 8.53
C GLN A 79 5.13 -11.29 8.44
N SER A 80 5.71 -11.35 7.24
CA SER A 80 7.10 -10.94 7.01
C SER A 80 7.39 -10.66 5.55
N THR A 81 8.43 -9.87 5.31
CA THR A 81 9.00 -9.61 3.99
C THR A 81 10.50 -9.82 4.03
N ARG A 82 11.06 -10.49 3.02
CA ARG A 82 12.50 -10.77 2.94
C ARG A 82 13.00 -10.60 1.51
N THR A 83 14.08 -9.85 1.35
CA THR A 83 14.80 -9.79 0.08
C THR A 83 15.67 -11.04 -0.10
N GLN A 84 15.70 -11.57 -1.31
CA GLN A 84 16.64 -12.60 -1.72
C GLN A 84 17.71 -11.99 -2.60
N ARG A 85 18.94 -12.52 -2.48
CA ARG A 85 20.02 -12.15 -3.39
C ARG A 85 19.65 -12.60 -4.81
N PRO A 86 19.95 -11.79 -5.85
CA PRO A 86 19.82 -12.23 -7.23
C PRO A 86 20.58 -13.55 -7.43
N THR A 87 19.89 -14.58 -7.91
CA THR A 87 20.52 -15.83 -8.32
C THR A 87 21.17 -15.63 -9.68
N SER A 88 22.28 -16.32 -9.96
CA SER A 88 22.95 -16.27 -11.25
C SER A 88 21.94 -16.53 -12.39
N GLY A 89 21.74 -15.54 -13.27
CA GLY A 89 20.80 -15.62 -14.40
C GLY A 89 19.48 -14.85 -14.24
N SER A 90 19.18 -14.25 -13.09
CA SER A 90 18.03 -13.33 -12.93
C SER A 90 18.47 -11.87 -13.01
N SER A 91 17.80 -11.07 -13.85
CA SER A 91 18.04 -9.61 -13.95
C SER A 91 17.51 -8.83 -12.75
N TYR A 92 16.56 -9.39 -11.99
CA TYR A 92 15.89 -8.70 -10.89
C TYR A 92 15.94 -9.52 -9.59
N PRO A 93 16.06 -8.85 -8.41
CA PRO A 93 15.97 -9.54 -7.12
C PRO A 93 14.55 -10.06 -6.88
N TYR A 94 14.47 -11.04 -5.98
CA TYR A 94 13.20 -11.55 -5.48
C TYR A 94 12.91 -11.02 -4.08
N VAL A 95 11.63 -10.81 -3.80
CA VAL A 95 11.10 -10.55 -2.46
C VAL A 95 10.14 -11.67 -2.11
N GLU A 96 10.37 -12.32 -0.98
CA GLU A 96 9.39 -13.22 -0.37
C GLU A 96 8.50 -12.44 0.58
N ILE A 97 7.19 -12.60 0.42
CA ILE A 97 6.18 -12.09 1.34
C ILE A 97 5.45 -13.28 1.93
N MET A 98 5.53 -13.44 3.25
CA MET A 98 4.71 -14.40 3.98
C MET A 98 3.39 -13.72 4.34
N ILE A 99 2.29 -14.25 3.82
CA ILE A 99 0.94 -13.70 4.00
C ILE A 99 0.02 -14.78 4.54
N GLY A 100 -0.81 -14.46 5.51
CA GLY A 100 -1.80 -15.35 6.09
C GLY A 100 -2.06 -15.09 7.57
N ASP A 101 -2.86 -15.95 8.16
CA ASP A 101 -3.06 -16.00 9.62
C ASP A 101 -2.12 -17.03 10.27
N LEU A 102 -2.32 -17.35 11.54
CA LEU A 102 -1.48 -18.31 12.26
C LEU A 102 -1.64 -19.75 11.73
N LEU A 103 -2.76 -20.06 11.08
CA LEU A 103 -3.14 -21.41 10.68
C LEU A 103 -2.89 -21.67 9.20
N ASN A 104 -2.95 -20.64 8.36
CA ASN A 104 -2.87 -20.72 6.90
C ASN A 104 -1.92 -19.65 6.35
N GLN A 105 -0.61 -19.92 6.42
CA GLN A 105 0.43 -19.04 5.88
C GLN A 105 0.85 -19.50 4.49
N ARG A 106 1.06 -18.54 3.59
CA ARG A 106 1.61 -18.76 2.25
C ARG A 106 2.76 -17.82 1.98
N ILE A 107 3.83 -18.34 1.39
CA ILE A 107 4.94 -17.54 0.90
C ILE A 107 4.68 -17.22 -0.57
N THR A 108 4.62 -15.92 -0.89
CA THR A 108 4.52 -15.42 -2.26
C THR A 108 5.84 -14.77 -2.63
N GLN A 109 6.45 -15.22 -3.72
CA GLN A 109 7.70 -14.68 -4.24
C GLN A 109 7.38 -13.70 -5.37
N LEU A 110 7.91 -12.48 -5.27
CA LEU A 110 7.73 -11.40 -6.23
C LEU A 110 9.08 -11.05 -6.84
N GLN A 111 9.15 -10.95 -8.16
CA GLN A 111 10.34 -10.46 -8.86
C GLN A 111 10.14 -9.00 -9.23
N LEU A 112 11.05 -8.13 -8.80
CA LEU A 112 10.99 -6.68 -9.05
C LEU A 112 12.34 -6.03 -8.85
N GLU A 113 12.58 -4.88 -9.50
CA GLU A 113 13.83 -4.12 -9.36
C GLU A 113 14.01 -3.50 -7.97
N GLN A 114 12.93 -2.91 -7.45
CA GLN A 114 12.92 -2.12 -6.21
C GLN A 114 12.55 -2.95 -4.98
N GLY A 115 13.12 -4.16 -4.87
CA GLY A 115 12.73 -5.13 -3.84
C GLY A 115 13.00 -4.66 -2.40
N LEU A 116 14.08 -3.92 -2.17
CA LEU A 116 14.42 -3.39 -0.85
C LEU A 116 13.45 -2.28 -0.43
N GLU A 117 13.11 -1.41 -1.37
CA GLU A 117 12.16 -0.31 -1.18
C GLU A 117 10.77 -0.86 -0.87
N LEU A 118 10.34 -1.93 -1.56
CA LEU A 118 9.08 -2.61 -1.25
C LEU A 118 9.05 -3.09 0.21
N CYS A 119 10.08 -3.79 0.66
CA CYS A 119 10.16 -4.25 2.06
C CYS A 119 10.11 -3.08 3.05
N ARG A 120 10.82 -1.97 2.77
CA ARG A 120 10.80 -0.77 3.62
C ARG A 120 9.43 -0.13 3.70
N VAL A 121 8.73 0.01 2.57
CA VAL A 121 7.39 0.59 2.53
C VAL A 121 6.38 -0.28 3.29
N ILE A 122 6.44 -1.61 3.10
CA ILE A 122 5.58 -2.54 3.86
C ILE A 122 5.85 -2.42 5.35
N ALA A 123 7.11 -2.44 5.77
CA ALA A 123 7.49 -2.30 7.19
C ALA A 123 6.98 -0.98 7.78
N MET A 124 7.19 0.15 7.09
CA MET A 124 6.68 1.46 7.50
C MET A 124 5.14 1.45 7.69
N HIS A 125 4.39 0.85 6.77
CA HIS A 125 2.93 0.76 6.93
C HIS A 125 2.52 -0.15 8.10
N MET A 126 3.24 -1.26 8.33
CA MET A 126 2.98 -2.15 9.47
C MET A 126 3.27 -1.44 10.81
N GLU A 127 4.39 -0.76 10.95
CA GLU A 127 4.74 0.04 12.13
C GLU A 127 3.68 1.12 12.41
N ASN A 128 3.23 1.83 11.36
CA ASN A 128 2.15 2.80 11.48
C ASN A 128 0.84 2.15 11.96
N MET A 129 0.48 0.96 11.44
CA MET A 129 -0.71 0.25 11.91
C MET A 129 -0.60 -0.16 13.39
N LEU A 130 0.56 -0.66 13.82
CA LEU A 130 0.80 -1.08 15.19
C LEU A 130 0.76 0.11 16.15
N SER A 131 1.44 1.21 15.83
CA SER A 131 1.44 2.42 16.68
C SER A 131 0.04 3.05 16.83
N VAL A 132 -0.79 3.02 15.78
CA VAL A 132 -2.18 3.46 15.86
C VAL A 132 -3.02 2.55 16.74
N ARG A 133 -2.75 1.23 16.75
CA ARG A 133 -3.43 0.28 17.65
C ARG A 133 -3.06 0.52 19.10
N GLU A 134 -1.78 0.72 19.41
CA GLU A 134 -1.31 1.02 20.77
C GLU A 134 -1.99 2.27 21.34
N LYS A 135 -2.05 3.37 20.57
CA LYS A 135 -2.73 4.61 20.97
C LYS A 135 -4.25 4.46 21.20
N ARG A 136 -4.89 3.43 20.63
CA ARG A 136 -6.30 3.12 20.87
C ARG A 136 -6.52 2.27 22.11
N LEU A 137 -5.51 1.50 22.52
CA LEU A 137 -5.54 0.65 23.71
C LEU A 137 -5.22 1.43 24.98
N THR A 138 -4.51 2.56 24.87
CA THR A 138 -4.40 3.51 25.97
C THR A 138 -5.76 4.15 26.23
N LEU A 139 -6.34 3.91 27.40
CA LEU A 139 -7.50 4.66 27.88
C LEU A 139 -7.19 6.16 27.74
N PRO A 140 -8.15 7.01 27.31
CA PRO A 140 -7.99 8.44 27.55
C PRO A 140 -7.72 8.63 29.05
N PRO A 141 -6.87 9.59 29.44
CA PRO A 141 -6.69 9.89 30.86
C PRO A 141 -8.08 10.17 31.41
N SER A 142 -8.61 9.23 32.19
CA SER A 142 -9.92 9.34 32.78
C SER A 142 -9.96 10.67 33.52
N GLU A 143 -10.95 11.51 33.21
CA GLU A 143 -11.43 12.53 34.15
C GLU A 143 -11.97 11.78 35.37
N ILE A 144 -11.06 11.28 36.22
CA ILE A 144 -11.37 10.86 37.59
C ILE A 144 -11.59 12.17 38.35
N THR A 145 -12.73 12.80 38.11
CA THR A 145 -13.32 13.66 39.13
C THR A 145 -13.78 12.70 40.23
N LEU A 146 -12.93 12.52 41.24
CA LEU A 146 -13.38 12.07 42.56
C LEU A 146 -14.45 13.07 43.00
N LEU A 147 -15.71 12.66 42.88
CA LEU A 147 -16.84 13.26 43.60
C LEU A 147 -16.87 12.72 45.03
#